data_AF-A0A017RU44-F1
#
_entry.id   AF-A0A017RU44-F1
#
_cell.length_a   1.000
_cell.length_b   1.000
_cell.length_c   1.000
_cell.angle_alpha   90.00
_cell.angle_beta   90.00
_cell.angle_gamma   90.00
#
_symmetry.space_group_name_H-M   'P 1'
#
loop_
_entity.id
_entity.type
_entity.pdbx_description
1 polymer ?
#
loop_
_entity_poly.entity_id
_entity_poly.type
_entity_poly.pdbx_seq_one_letter_code
_entity_poly.pdbx_strand_id
1 'polypeptide(L)'
;MKRKSIFYLAIVVILVFVGIFAYVKTLNNAKAAKVKEHIRLGNDYIARERYQEAEREFQEAIKLQPKNTEARIGLSKAYFYSGRTDDGEKILLEVTEIEPGKSEPYIELAKCYLDVDMYDKAVETLKNGYEKIKSEDIKKFLDNIKIKPTAPKTSLEPESYGITQNIKLFTNESDVVIYYTTDGTKPNKNSKRFTAPIFLDYGKTVVKAIAVNRLGVPSEVAEFEYVIEATPFCLTDFKFAGISHGQTLDKVIKVYGNPMNRREEYDAEYEMHLLDLEYDFGKLSFVKFKNNQPYRLYTIELTSSAKFGPRNIKVGDSDELILKRFFTENPNPTRDCKLYEFNERNYADYRTQETGKLEYYHYVFDWNYALTFEVENNRIKKIRFLEMII
;
A
#
# COMPACT_ATOMS: atom_id res chain seq x y z
N MET A 1 49.74 -10.05 80.55
CA MET A 1 50.02 -10.36 79.13
C MET A 1 48.79 -10.78 78.30
N LYS A 2 47.88 -11.63 78.80
CA LYS A 2 46.76 -12.18 77.99
C LYS A 2 45.82 -11.13 77.34
N ARG A 3 45.51 -10.01 78.02
CA ARG A 3 44.55 -8.99 77.53
C ARG A 3 45.02 -8.23 76.27
N LYS A 4 46.32 -7.90 76.17
CA LYS A 4 46.89 -7.25 74.97
C LYS A 4 46.96 -8.22 73.79
N SER A 5 47.28 -9.49 74.05
CA SER A 5 47.31 -10.53 73.02
C SER A 5 45.93 -10.78 72.40
N ILE A 6 44.86 -10.77 73.20
CA ILE A 6 43.48 -10.91 72.72
C ILE A 6 43.07 -9.69 71.86
N PHE A 7 43.50 -8.48 72.25
CA PHE A 7 43.24 -7.27 71.49
C PHE A 7 43.94 -7.26 70.11
N TYR A 8 45.21 -7.64 70.05
CA TYR A 8 45.92 -7.78 68.77
C TYR A 8 45.33 -8.88 67.88
N LEU A 9 44.92 -10.00 68.48
CA LEU A 9 44.23 -11.07 67.75
C LEU A 9 42.91 -10.57 67.14
N ALA A 10 42.12 -9.79 67.89
CA ALA A 10 40.87 -9.21 67.38
C ALA A 10 41.10 -8.25 66.20
N ILE A 11 42.14 -7.40 66.25
CA ILE A 11 42.50 -6.51 65.15
C ILE A 11 42.89 -7.30 63.89
N VAL A 12 43.72 -8.34 64.04
CA VAL A 12 44.13 -9.18 62.90
C VAL A 12 42.92 -9.87 62.26
N VAL A 13 41.99 -10.38 63.06
CA VAL A 13 40.75 -10.99 62.56
C VAL A 13 39.90 -9.97 61.79
N ILE A 14 39.74 -8.75 62.31
CA ILE A 14 39.02 -7.66 61.61
C ILE A 14 39.71 -7.33 60.28
N LEU A 15 41.04 -7.19 60.25
CA LEU A 15 41.77 -6.89 59.02
C LEU A 15 41.64 -8.00 57.98
N VAL A 16 41.64 -9.26 58.39
CA VAL A 16 41.38 -10.41 57.50
C VAL A 16 39.96 -10.35 56.94
N PHE A 17 38.95 -10.07 57.77
CA PHE A 17 37.56 -9.91 57.29
C PHE A 17 37.40 -8.73 56.32
N VAL A 18 38.05 -7.60 56.60
CA VAL A 18 38.06 -6.43 55.69
C VAL A 18 38.75 -6.79 54.38
N GLY A 19 39.88 -7.50 54.42
CA GLY A 19 40.58 -7.98 53.23
C GLY A 19 39.76 -8.94 52.38
N ILE A 20 39.10 -9.93 53.02
CA ILE A 20 38.18 -10.87 52.35
C ILE A 20 36.99 -10.11 51.75
N PHE A 21 36.38 -9.20 52.50
CA PHE A 21 35.26 -8.40 52.01
C PHE A 21 35.67 -7.54 50.80
N ALA A 22 36.82 -6.87 50.86
CA ALA A 22 37.36 -6.09 49.75
C ALA A 22 37.65 -6.99 48.53
N TYR A 23 38.23 -8.17 48.73
CA TYR A 23 38.50 -9.14 47.67
C TYR A 23 37.21 -9.65 46.99
N VAL A 24 36.21 -10.06 47.79
CA VAL A 24 34.89 -10.49 47.29
C VAL A 24 34.20 -9.36 46.53
N LYS A 25 34.29 -8.11 47.02
CA LYS A 25 33.74 -6.93 46.35
C LYS A 25 34.41 -6.72 44.99
N THR A 26 35.74 -6.81 44.91
CA THR A 26 36.49 -6.68 43.66
C THR A 26 36.12 -7.78 42.66
N LEU A 27 36.00 -9.03 43.11
CA LEU A 27 35.54 -10.14 42.27
C LEU A 27 34.11 -9.94 41.76
N ASN A 28 33.19 -9.50 42.61
CA ASN A 28 31.82 -9.21 42.21
C ASN A 28 31.74 -8.06 41.20
N ASN A 29 32.55 -7.01 41.38
CA ASN A 29 32.65 -5.91 40.42
C ASN A 29 33.18 -6.37 39.06
N ALA A 30 34.22 -7.21 39.05
CA ALA A 30 34.78 -7.77 37.82
C ALA A 30 33.76 -8.66 37.09
N LYS A 31 33.01 -9.50 37.83
CA LYS A 31 31.90 -10.29 37.26
C LYS A 31 30.80 -9.38 36.71
N ALA A 32 30.40 -8.34 37.44
CA ALA A 32 29.38 -7.41 36.99
C ALA A 32 29.77 -6.66 35.71
N ALA A 33 31.05 -6.29 35.56
CA ALA A 33 31.55 -5.68 34.33
C ALA A 33 31.44 -6.64 33.12
N LYS A 34 31.83 -7.91 33.30
CA LYS A 34 31.68 -8.94 32.25
C LYS A 34 30.21 -9.20 31.89
N VAL A 35 29.32 -9.25 32.88
CA VAL A 35 27.87 -9.39 32.66
C VAL A 35 27.33 -8.27 31.79
N LYS A 36 27.68 -7.02 32.10
CA LYS A 36 27.26 -5.86 31.30
C LYS A 36 27.75 -5.95 29.86
N GLU A 37 28.98 -6.44 29.66
CA GLU A 37 29.53 -6.60 28.31
C GLU A 37 28.78 -7.68 27.51
N HIS A 38 28.52 -8.84 28.11
CA HIS A 38 27.72 -9.89 27.48
C HIS A 38 26.29 -9.41 27.15
N ILE A 39 25.64 -8.67 28.05
CA ILE A 39 24.32 -8.07 27.78
C ILE A 39 24.39 -7.11 26.60
N ARG A 40 25.42 -6.26 26.54
CA ARG A 40 25.63 -5.30 25.45
C ARG A 40 25.81 -6.01 24.10
N LEU A 41 26.64 -7.05 24.06
CA LEU A 41 26.85 -7.86 22.86
C LEU A 41 25.57 -8.60 22.45
N GLY A 42 24.84 -9.18 23.40
CA GLY A 42 23.56 -9.82 23.16
C GLY A 42 22.56 -8.86 22.50
N ASN A 43 22.44 -7.64 23.01
CA ASN A 43 21.58 -6.60 22.43
C ASN A 43 22.02 -6.17 21.01
N ASP A 44 23.32 -6.05 20.76
CA ASP A 44 23.85 -5.78 19.40
C ASP A 44 23.53 -6.92 18.43
N TYR A 45 23.61 -8.17 18.88
CA TYR A 45 23.21 -9.32 18.07
C TYR A 45 21.71 -9.35 17.77
N ILE A 46 20.84 -9.00 18.74
CA ILE A 46 19.39 -8.82 18.48
C ILE A 46 19.16 -7.77 17.39
N ALA A 47 19.82 -6.62 17.47
CA ALA A 47 19.67 -5.54 16.49
C ALA A 47 20.11 -5.94 15.07
N ARG A 48 20.96 -6.98 14.95
CA ARG A 48 21.41 -7.57 13.69
C ARG A 48 20.65 -8.84 13.31
N GLU A 49 19.56 -9.14 14.01
CA GLU A 49 18.72 -10.35 13.83
C GLU A 49 19.47 -11.69 14.02
N ARG A 50 20.60 -11.66 14.73
CA ARG A 50 21.45 -12.83 15.03
C ARG A 50 21.08 -13.44 16.37
N TYR A 51 19.90 -14.05 16.42
CA TYR A 51 19.27 -14.45 17.68
C TYR A 51 20.02 -15.57 18.42
N GLN A 52 20.66 -16.51 17.70
CA GLN A 52 21.42 -17.61 18.31
C GLN A 52 22.72 -17.12 18.97
N GLU A 53 23.38 -16.10 18.41
CA GLU A 53 24.50 -15.41 19.04
C GLU A 53 24.04 -14.64 20.27
N ALA A 54 22.93 -13.91 20.17
CA ALA A 54 22.36 -13.17 21.29
C ALA A 54 22.04 -14.10 22.47
N GLU A 55 21.38 -15.22 22.20
CA GLU A 55 21.09 -16.27 23.18
C GLU A 55 22.34 -16.70 23.95
N ARG A 56 23.45 -16.99 23.23
CA ARG A 56 24.70 -17.43 23.85
C ARG A 56 25.28 -16.36 24.77
N GLU A 57 25.31 -15.11 24.35
CA GLU A 57 25.83 -14.01 25.17
C GLU A 57 25.00 -13.80 26.45
N PHE A 58 23.66 -13.82 26.34
CA PHE A 58 22.81 -13.69 27.52
C PHE A 58 22.94 -14.90 28.47
N GLN A 59 23.13 -16.12 27.94
CA GLN A 59 23.40 -17.28 28.77
C GLN A 59 24.73 -17.15 29.53
N GLU A 60 25.79 -16.61 28.91
CA GLU A 60 27.06 -16.32 29.61
C GLU A 60 26.87 -15.26 30.71
N ALA A 61 26.09 -14.21 30.46
CA ALA A 61 25.72 -13.24 31.48
C ALA A 61 24.99 -13.89 32.67
N ILE A 62 24.03 -14.78 32.40
CA ILE A 62 23.27 -15.51 33.43
C ILE A 62 24.18 -16.49 34.20
N LYS A 63 25.14 -17.17 33.55
CA LYS A 63 26.12 -18.02 34.24
C LYS A 63 26.95 -17.23 35.26
N LEU A 64 27.37 -16.02 34.90
CA LEU A 64 28.15 -15.15 35.79
C LEU A 64 27.33 -14.57 36.94
N GLN A 65 26.06 -14.24 36.69
CA GLN A 65 25.11 -13.75 37.68
C GLN A 65 23.73 -14.43 37.52
N PRO A 66 23.50 -15.57 38.21
CA PRO A 66 22.29 -16.36 38.04
C PRO A 66 20.99 -15.69 38.47
N LYS A 67 20.99 -14.48 39.03
CA LYS A 67 19.77 -13.72 39.36
C LYS A 67 19.66 -12.39 38.59
N ASN A 68 20.51 -12.18 37.59
CA ASN A 68 20.44 -10.98 36.77
C ASN A 68 19.17 -11.01 35.91
N THR A 69 18.28 -10.04 36.13
CA THR A 69 16.97 -9.94 35.46
C THR A 69 17.10 -9.33 34.07
N GLU A 70 17.99 -8.35 33.89
CA GLU A 70 18.29 -7.73 32.58
C GLU A 70 18.77 -8.77 31.55
N ALA A 71 19.71 -9.65 31.91
CA ALA A 71 20.19 -10.72 31.05
C ALA A 71 19.08 -11.74 30.70
N ARG A 72 18.17 -12.04 31.64
CA ARG A 72 17.02 -12.91 31.38
C ARG A 72 15.99 -12.28 30.47
N ILE A 73 15.71 -10.99 30.65
CA ILE A 73 14.84 -10.22 29.75
C ILE A 73 15.45 -10.23 28.33
N GLY A 74 16.76 -10.02 28.21
CA GLY A 74 17.49 -10.13 26.94
C GLY A 74 17.38 -11.52 26.30
N LEU A 75 17.60 -12.58 27.08
CA LEU A 75 17.45 -13.97 26.62
C LEU A 75 16.02 -14.26 26.15
N SER A 76 15.02 -13.81 26.91
CA SER A 76 13.62 -13.93 26.51
C SER A 76 13.37 -13.25 25.16
N LYS A 77 13.82 -12.01 24.99
CA LYS A 77 13.70 -11.29 23.70
C LYS A 77 14.33 -12.09 22.55
N ALA A 78 15.52 -12.68 22.76
CA ALA A 78 16.15 -13.55 21.76
C ALA A 78 15.26 -14.76 21.39
N TYR A 79 14.61 -15.39 22.36
CA TYR A 79 13.67 -16.47 22.12
C TYR A 79 12.42 -16.02 21.37
N PHE A 80 11.81 -14.90 21.75
CA PHE A 80 10.65 -14.34 21.04
C PHE A 80 10.98 -14.04 19.57
N TYR A 81 12.07 -13.33 19.29
CA TYR A 81 12.44 -12.97 17.92
C TYR A 81 12.91 -14.16 17.07
N SER A 82 13.39 -15.24 17.70
CA SER A 82 13.70 -16.51 17.02
C SER A 82 12.48 -17.44 16.85
N GLY A 83 11.28 -17.00 17.25
CA GLY A 83 10.03 -17.77 17.15
C GLY A 83 9.83 -18.81 18.27
N ARG A 84 10.72 -18.86 19.25
CA ARG A 84 10.65 -19.76 20.42
C ARG A 84 9.87 -19.10 21.55
N THR A 85 8.64 -18.71 21.27
CA THR A 85 7.81 -17.88 22.19
C THR A 85 7.62 -18.52 23.56
N ASP A 86 7.37 -19.83 23.64
CA ASP A 86 7.13 -20.52 24.91
C ASP A 86 8.38 -20.54 25.81
N ASP A 87 9.58 -20.66 25.22
CA ASP A 87 10.83 -20.57 25.96
C ASP A 87 11.04 -19.16 26.51
N GLY A 88 10.75 -18.13 25.72
CA GLY A 88 10.82 -16.73 26.13
C GLY A 88 9.87 -16.42 27.29
N GLU A 89 8.60 -16.82 27.14
CA GLU A 89 7.58 -16.68 28.18
C GLU A 89 8.04 -17.31 29.50
N LYS A 90 8.54 -18.55 29.46
CA LYS A 90 9.06 -19.23 30.64
C LYS A 90 10.15 -18.43 31.34
N ILE A 91 11.11 -17.88 30.60
CA ILE A 91 12.21 -17.10 31.17
C ILE A 91 11.69 -15.82 31.85
N LEU A 92 10.73 -15.11 31.24
CA LEU A 92 10.15 -13.91 31.87
C LEU A 92 9.27 -14.24 33.08
N LEU A 93 8.59 -15.38 33.10
CA LEU A 93 7.91 -15.86 34.29
C LEU A 93 8.89 -16.16 35.42
N GLU A 94 10.06 -16.74 35.15
CA GLU A 94 11.12 -16.89 36.17
C GLU A 94 11.59 -15.53 36.74
N VAL A 95 11.61 -14.47 35.93
CA VAL A 95 11.94 -13.12 36.42
C VAL A 95 10.91 -12.64 37.44
N THR A 96 9.62 -12.97 37.27
CA THR A 96 8.57 -12.62 38.26
C THR A 96 8.78 -13.29 39.61
N GLU A 97 9.43 -14.46 39.65
CA GLU A 97 9.79 -15.17 40.88
C GLU A 97 11.06 -14.61 41.54
N ILE A 98 12.00 -14.08 40.74
CA ILE A 98 13.23 -13.45 41.25
C ILE A 98 12.93 -12.08 41.87
N GLU A 99 12.00 -11.32 41.27
CA GLU A 99 11.57 -10.00 41.74
C GLU A 99 10.05 -9.93 41.97
N PRO A 100 9.55 -10.53 43.07
CA PRO A 100 8.12 -10.52 43.37
C PRO A 100 7.58 -9.09 43.52
N GLY A 101 6.40 -8.84 42.97
CA GLY A 101 5.70 -7.56 43.12
C GLY A 101 6.18 -6.45 42.17
N LYS A 102 7.10 -6.72 41.24
CA LYS A 102 7.49 -5.76 40.20
C LYS A 102 6.57 -5.83 38.98
N SER A 103 6.22 -4.66 38.45
CA SER A 103 5.42 -4.51 37.23
C SER A 103 6.22 -4.79 35.96
N GLU A 104 7.51 -4.48 35.99
CA GLU A 104 8.40 -4.52 34.84
C GLU A 104 8.43 -5.87 34.10
N PRO A 105 8.50 -7.04 34.75
CA PRO A 105 8.52 -8.32 34.03
C PRO A 105 7.23 -8.60 33.25
N TYR A 106 6.07 -8.23 33.80
CA TYR A 106 4.78 -8.37 33.11
C TYR A 106 4.68 -7.43 31.91
N ILE A 107 5.16 -6.20 32.05
CA ILE A 107 5.19 -5.22 30.96
C ILE A 107 6.17 -5.64 29.87
N GLU A 108 7.36 -6.14 30.23
CA GLU A 108 8.33 -6.65 29.26
C GLU A 108 7.82 -7.89 28.53
N LEU A 109 7.12 -8.81 29.20
CA LEU A 109 6.48 -9.95 28.55
C LEU A 109 5.38 -9.51 27.58
N ALA A 110 4.54 -8.54 27.98
CA ALA A 110 3.54 -7.98 27.09
C ALA A 110 4.16 -7.28 25.88
N LYS A 111 5.27 -6.54 26.05
CA LYS A 111 6.02 -5.94 24.94
C LYS A 111 6.59 -7.01 24.00
N CYS A 112 7.16 -8.09 24.54
CA CYS A 112 7.66 -9.20 23.72
C CYS A 112 6.53 -9.85 22.90
N TYR A 113 5.34 -10.02 23.49
CA TYR A 113 4.16 -10.51 22.77
C TYR A 113 3.68 -9.56 21.67
N LEU A 114 3.63 -8.25 21.94
CA LEU A 114 3.34 -7.24 20.93
C LEU A 114 4.37 -7.28 19.79
N ASP A 115 5.62 -7.53 20.13
CA ASP A 115 6.72 -7.67 19.19
C ASP A 115 6.65 -8.92 18.31
N VAL A 116 5.79 -9.89 18.61
CA VAL A 116 5.54 -11.05 17.74
C VAL A 116 4.08 -11.14 17.31
N ASP A 117 3.39 -9.99 17.30
CA ASP A 117 1.99 -9.82 16.88
C ASP A 117 0.97 -10.67 17.69
N MET A 118 1.34 -11.12 18.89
CA MET A 118 0.48 -11.90 19.81
C MET A 118 -0.27 -11.00 20.79
N TYR A 119 -1.10 -10.11 20.25
CA TYR A 119 -1.81 -9.08 21.02
C TYR A 119 -2.67 -9.63 22.17
N ASP A 120 -3.41 -10.72 21.94
CA ASP A 120 -4.29 -11.31 22.96
C ASP A 120 -3.50 -11.79 24.18
N LYS A 121 -2.35 -12.44 23.94
CA LYS A 121 -1.44 -12.86 25.01
C LYS A 121 -0.83 -11.67 25.75
N ALA A 122 -0.51 -10.57 25.07
CA ALA A 122 -0.01 -9.36 25.70
C ALA A 122 -1.04 -8.78 26.68
N VAL A 123 -2.30 -8.66 26.25
CA VAL A 123 -3.40 -8.17 27.09
C VAL A 123 -3.68 -9.10 28.27
N GLU A 124 -3.70 -10.41 28.02
CA GLU A 124 -3.89 -11.42 29.07
C GLU A 124 -2.78 -11.36 30.13
N THR A 125 -1.52 -11.27 29.70
CA THR A 125 -0.36 -11.14 30.59
C THR A 125 -0.49 -9.93 31.51
N LEU A 126 -0.88 -8.78 30.96
CA LEU A 126 -1.08 -7.55 31.74
C LEU A 126 -2.27 -7.67 32.71
N LYS A 127 -3.38 -8.28 32.28
CA LYS A 127 -4.51 -8.55 33.18
C LYS A 127 -4.10 -9.43 34.35
N ASN A 128 -3.43 -10.54 34.07
CA ASN A 128 -2.96 -11.49 35.08
C ASN A 128 -1.93 -10.83 36.02
N GLY A 129 -1.00 -10.05 35.48
CA GLY A 129 -0.03 -9.28 36.27
C GLY A 129 -0.73 -8.25 37.17
N TYR A 130 -1.68 -7.49 36.64
CA TYR A 130 -2.45 -6.52 37.40
C TYR A 130 -3.24 -7.19 38.53
N GLU A 131 -3.86 -8.34 38.28
CA GLU A 131 -4.58 -9.09 39.30
C GLU A 131 -3.68 -9.57 40.44
N LYS A 132 -2.44 -9.98 40.12
CA LYS A 132 -1.47 -10.46 41.11
C LYS A 132 -0.88 -9.35 41.99
N ILE A 133 -0.52 -8.20 41.40
CA ILE A 133 0.28 -7.19 42.11
C ILE A 133 -0.40 -5.82 42.25
N LYS A 134 -1.56 -5.62 41.61
CA LYS A 134 -2.36 -4.37 41.64
C LYS A 134 -1.54 -3.10 41.33
N SER A 135 -0.59 -3.21 40.39
CA SER A 135 0.29 -2.11 39.98
C SER A 135 -0.40 -1.13 39.02
N GLU A 136 -0.31 0.17 39.33
CA GLU A 136 -0.83 1.23 38.46
C GLU A 136 -0.06 1.32 37.12
N ASP A 137 1.22 0.94 37.08
CA ASP A 137 1.99 0.92 35.83
C ASP A 137 1.41 -0.10 34.84
N ILE A 138 1.07 -1.30 35.35
CA ILE A 138 0.44 -2.34 34.52
C ILE A 138 -0.93 -1.85 34.06
N LYS A 139 -1.72 -1.24 34.93
CA LYS A 139 -3.04 -0.71 34.58
C LYS A 139 -2.94 0.36 33.49
N LYS A 140 -2.04 1.32 33.64
CA LYS A 140 -1.79 2.37 32.64
C LYS A 140 -1.37 1.76 31.29
N PHE A 141 -0.49 0.76 31.31
CA PHE A 141 -0.11 0.06 30.08
C PHE A 141 -1.29 -0.70 29.46
N LEU A 142 -2.09 -1.38 30.29
CA LEU A 142 -3.29 -2.12 29.90
C LEU A 142 -4.40 -1.21 29.34
N ASP A 143 -4.49 0.05 29.78
CA ASP A 143 -5.43 1.00 29.23
C ASP A 143 -4.94 1.53 27.87
N ASN A 144 -3.63 1.79 27.74
CA ASN A 144 -3.04 2.25 26.48
C ASN A 144 -3.05 1.17 25.39
N ILE A 145 -2.77 -0.09 25.73
CA ILE A 145 -2.72 -1.20 24.76
C ILE A 145 -4.09 -1.44 24.12
N LYS A 146 -5.20 -1.15 24.82
CA LYS A 146 -6.56 -1.27 24.30
C LYS A 146 -6.93 -0.20 23.27
N ILE A 147 -6.17 0.90 23.21
CA ILE A 147 -6.42 1.98 22.25
C ILE A 147 -5.87 1.54 20.90
N LYS A 148 -6.75 0.96 20.08
CA LYS A 148 -6.42 0.58 18.71
C LYS A 148 -6.44 1.81 17.80
N PRO A 149 -5.47 1.94 16.87
CA PRO A 149 -5.53 2.94 15.82
C PRO A 149 -6.75 2.78 14.91
N THR A 150 -7.15 3.86 14.27
CA THR A 150 -8.14 3.86 13.20
C THR A 150 -7.59 3.12 11.99
N ALA A 151 -8.41 2.25 11.40
CA ALA A 151 -8.03 1.52 10.20
C ALA A 151 -7.72 2.48 9.03
N PRO A 152 -6.70 2.19 8.19
CA PRO A 152 -6.36 3.04 7.04
C PRO A 152 -7.53 3.23 6.07
N LYS A 153 -7.47 4.30 5.29
CA LYS A 153 -8.37 4.59 4.15
C LYS A 153 -7.58 4.73 2.86
N THR A 154 -8.27 4.66 1.73
CA THR A 154 -7.70 4.80 0.39
C THR A 154 -8.11 6.11 -0.27
N SER A 155 -7.25 6.65 -1.16
CA SER A 155 -7.55 7.86 -1.93
C SER A 155 -8.58 7.65 -3.05
N LEU A 156 -8.85 6.40 -3.43
CA LEU A 156 -9.88 6.00 -4.39
C LEU A 156 -10.79 4.96 -3.73
N GLU A 157 -12.06 4.98 -4.08
CA GLU A 157 -13.04 4.00 -3.62
C GLU A 157 -12.71 2.59 -4.17
N PRO A 158 -12.88 1.52 -3.38
CA PRO A 158 -12.64 0.15 -3.82
C PRO A 158 -13.74 -0.31 -4.79
N GLU A 159 -13.50 -0.13 -6.09
CA GLU A 159 -14.42 -0.49 -7.17
C GLU A 159 -13.65 -0.87 -8.45
N SER A 160 -14.37 -1.06 -9.55
CA SER A 160 -13.79 -1.37 -10.86
C SER A 160 -13.35 -0.11 -11.62
N TYR A 161 -12.17 -0.16 -12.22
CA TYR A 161 -11.61 0.90 -13.07
C TYR A 161 -11.19 0.35 -14.43
N GLY A 162 -11.30 1.16 -15.48
CA GLY A 162 -10.99 0.74 -16.86
C GLY A 162 -9.51 0.86 -17.27
N ILE A 163 -8.70 1.52 -16.45
CA ILE A 163 -7.26 1.71 -16.66
C ILE A 163 -6.52 1.57 -15.32
N THR A 164 -5.23 1.32 -15.40
CA THR A 164 -4.33 1.25 -14.24
C THR A 164 -4.44 2.49 -13.37
N GLN A 165 -4.36 2.32 -12.05
CA GLN A 165 -4.54 3.40 -11.07
C GLN A 165 -3.36 3.50 -10.11
N ASN A 166 -3.23 4.65 -9.44
CA ASN A 166 -2.34 4.80 -8.29
C ASN A 166 -3.17 5.22 -7.07
N ILE A 167 -3.16 4.41 -6.02
CA ILE A 167 -3.86 4.72 -4.77
C ILE A 167 -2.88 5.12 -3.66
N LYS A 168 -3.33 6.00 -2.76
CA LYS A 168 -2.61 6.33 -1.52
C LYS A 168 -3.38 5.75 -0.34
N LEU A 169 -2.65 5.27 0.66
CA LEU A 169 -3.19 4.92 1.97
C LEU A 169 -2.99 6.09 2.94
N PHE A 170 -3.97 6.36 3.79
CA PHE A 170 -3.86 7.41 4.79
C PHE A 170 -4.67 7.12 6.05
N THR A 171 -4.34 7.85 7.11
CA THR A 171 -5.03 7.89 8.40
C THR A 171 -4.95 9.32 8.94
N ASN A 172 -5.86 9.69 9.84
CA ASN A 172 -5.88 11.02 10.46
C ASN A 172 -4.97 11.09 11.70
N GLU A 173 -4.32 9.98 12.09
CA GLU A 173 -3.44 9.89 13.25
C GLU A 173 -1.98 10.13 12.85
N SER A 174 -1.26 10.97 13.60
CA SER A 174 0.14 11.34 13.29
C SER A 174 1.17 10.28 13.73
N ASP A 175 0.83 9.47 14.73
CA ASP A 175 1.77 8.60 15.46
C ASP A 175 1.63 7.12 15.09
N VAL A 176 1.30 6.85 13.82
CA VAL A 176 1.08 5.50 13.31
C VAL A 176 1.85 5.24 12.03
N VAL A 177 2.21 3.97 11.81
CA VAL A 177 2.84 3.50 10.59
C VAL A 177 1.87 2.55 9.88
N ILE A 178 1.66 2.77 8.58
CA ILE A 178 0.77 1.93 7.77
C ILE A 178 1.58 0.80 7.13
N TYR A 179 1.10 -0.43 7.29
CA TYR A 179 1.61 -1.63 6.64
C TYR A 179 0.52 -2.27 5.76
N TYR A 180 0.90 -2.82 4.62
CA TYR A 180 -0.06 -3.35 3.66
C TYR A 180 0.45 -4.57 2.87
N THR A 181 -0.50 -5.25 2.26
CA THR A 181 -0.33 -6.34 1.29
C THR A 181 -1.22 -6.08 0.08
N THR A 182 -0.91 -6.66 -1.07
CA THR A 182 -1.66 -6.52 -2.33
C THR A 182 -2.15 -7.86 -2.89
N ASP A 183 -1.81 -8.95 -2.23
CA ASP A 183 -2.15 -10.33 -2.57
C ASP A 183 -3.33 -10.86 -1.73
N GLY A 184 -3.97 -10.01 -0.93
CA GLY A 184 -5.05 -10.39 -0.02
C GLY A 184 -4.61 -11.09 1.27
N THR A 185 -3.31 -11.29 1.52
CA THR A 185 -2.84 -11.83 2.81
C THR A 185 -3.03 -10.82 3.94
N LYS A 186 -3.20 -11.29 5.19
CA LYS A 186 -3.37 -10.38 6.34
C LYS A 186 -2.05 -9.63 6.60
N PRO A 187 -2.02 -8.29 6.58
CA PRO A 187 -0.80 -7.55 6.86
C PRO A 187 -0.43 -7.63 8.35
N ASN A 188 0.85 -7.51 8.61
CA ASN A 188 1.45 -7.35 9.93
C ASN A 188 2.62 -6.34 9.85
N LYS A 189 3.34 -6.13 10.96
CA LYS A 189 4.45 -5.16 11.00
C LYS A 189 5.66 -5.52 10.12
N ASN A 190 5.74 -6.77 9.66
CA ASN A 190 6.78 -7.24 8.73
C ASN A 190 6.32 -7.13 7.26
N SER A 191 5.06 -6.76 7.01
CA SER A 191 4.55 -6.48 5.66
C SER A 191 5.14 -5.18 5.10
N LYS A 192 4.81 -4.85 3.85
CA LYS A 192 5.36 -3.65 3.21
C LYS A 192 4.87 -2.39 3.93
N ARG A 193 5.82 -1.55 4.37
CA ARG A 193 5.52 -0.22 4.90
C ARG A 193 5.07 0.71 3.77
N PHE A 194 3.95 1.40 3.95
CA PHE A 194 3.48 2.39 2.99
C PHE A 194 4.38 3.64 3.04
N THR A 195 5.06 3.90 1.92
CA THR A 195 5.99 5.05 1.75
C THR A 195 5.78 5.78 0.43
N ALA A 196 5.08 5.16 -0.52
CA ALA A 196 4.75 5.70 -1.83
C ALA A 196 3.40 5.13 -2.31
N PRO A 197 2.71 5.78 -3.26
CA PRO A 197 1.47 5.28 -3.84
C PRO A 197 1.59 3.84 -4.37
N ILE A 198 0.50 3.08 -4.28
CA ILE A 198 0.40 1.70 -4.76
C ILE A 198 -0.14 1.73 -6.19
N PHE A 199 0.63 1.16 -7.12
CA PHE A 199 0.22 0.97 -8.51
C PHE A 199 -0.70 -0.24 -8.63
N LEU A 200 -1.89 -0.04 -9.19
CA LEU A 200 -2.88 -1.07 -9.49
C LEU A 200 -2.81 -1.38 -11.00
N ASP A 201 -2.31 -2.56 -11.32
CA ASP A 201 -2.24 -3.08 -12.68
C ASP A 201 -3.53 -3.83 -13.06
N TYR A 202 -3.65 -4.19 -14.33
CA TYR A 202 -4.76 -5.00 -14.86
C TYR A 202 -4.98 -6.29 -14.06
N GLY A 203 -6.24 -6.61 -13.81
CA GLY A 203 -6.69 -7.72 -12.99
C GLY A 203 -7.27 -7.28 -11.65
N LYS A 204 -7.54 -8.27 -10.79
CA LYS A 204 -8.03 -8.05 -9.44
C LYS A 204 -6.85 -7.86 -8.49
N THR A 205 -6.86 -6.77 -7.73
CA THR A 205 -5.92 -6.51 -6.64
C THR A 205 -6.69 -6.35 -5.33
N VAL A 206 -6.32 -7.11 -4.31
CA VAL A 206 -6.89 -6.98 -2.96
C VAL A 206 -5.85 -6.35 -2.05
N VAL A 207 -6.06 -5.08 -1.71
CA VAL A 207 -5.20 -4.34 -0.79
C VAL A 207 -5.72 -4.51 0.62
N LYS A 208 -4.93 -5.12 1.50
CA LYS A 208 -5.23 -5.13 2.94
C LYS A 208 -4.23 -4.27 3.68
N ALA A 209 -4.69 -3.46 4.62
CA ALA A 209 -3.83 -2.52 5.34
C ALA A 209 -4.18 -2.44 6.83
N ILE A 210 -3.15 -2.19 7.65
CA ILE A 210 -3.28 -1.87 9.08
C ILE A 210 -2.47 -0.62 9.40
N ALA A 211 -2.94 0.17 10.37
CA ALA A 211 -2.16 1.21 11.01
C ALA A 211 -1.63 0.67 12.35
N VAL A 212 -0.35 0.87 12.65
CA VAL A 212 0.29 0.39 13.87
C VAL A 212 0.83 1.58 14.64
N ASN A 213 0.41 1.75 15.91
CA ASN A 213 0.92 2.84 16.75
C ASN A 213 2.32 2.53 17.33
N ARG A 214 2.87 3.50 18.05
CA ARG A 214 4.17 3.38 18.74
C ARG A 214 4.30 2.21 19.73
N LEU A 215 3.18 1.64 20.20
CA LEU A 215 3.17 0.48 21.11
C LEU A 215 3.14 -0.85 20.35
N GLY A 216 3.13 -0.83 19.02
CA GLY A 216 2.97 -2.05 18.22
C GLY A 216 1.53 -2.55 18.13
N VAL A 217 0.54 -1.78 18.60
CA VAL A 217 -0.87 -2.18 18.54
C VAL A 217 -1.42 -1.88 17.14
N PRO A 218 -1.93 -2.88 16.40
CA PRO A 218 -2.52 -2.67 15.10
C PRO A 218 -3.99 -2.21 15.18
N SER A 219 -4.43 -1.49 14.17
CA SER A 219 -5.85 -1.25 13.88
C SER A 219 -6.55 -2.56 13.50
N GLU A 220 -7.87 -2.49 13.33
CA GLU A 220 -8.57 -3.49 12.51
C GLU A 220 -8.01 -3.50 11.08
N VAL A 221 -8.11 -4.65 10.42
CA VAL A 221 -7.65 -4.81 9.03
C VAL A 221 -8.65 -4.11 8.11
N ALA A 222 -8.19 -3.08 7.39
CA ALA A 222 -8.93 -2.52 6.27
C ALA A 222 -8.69 -3.37 5.02
N GLU A 223 -9.74 -3.60 4.23
CA GLU A 223 -9.70 -4.42 3.03
C GLU A 223 -10.36 -3.67 1.87
N PHE A 224 -9.63 -3.56 0.77
CA PHE A 224 -10.02 -2.81 -0.42
C PHE A 224 -9.83 -3.69 -1.65
N GLU A 225 -10.91 -3.94 -2.37
CA GLU A 225 -10.89 -4.73 -3.61
C GLU A 225 -10.98 -3.79 -4.81
N TYR A 226 -9.97 -3.89 -5.68
CA TYR A 226 -9.92 -3.15 -6.94
C TYR A 226 -9.90 -4.13 -8.10
N VAL A 227 -10.65 -3.82 -9.14
CA VAL A 227 -10.68 -4.61 -10.37
C VAL A 227 -10.34 -3.68 -11.53
N ILE A 228 -9.16 -3.89 -12.12
CA ILE A 228 -8.68 -3.12 -13.27
C ILE A 228 -8.91 -3.95 -14.53
N GLU A 229 -9.97 -3.68 -15.26
CA GLU A 229 -10.27 -4.40 -16.50
C GLU A 229 -9.70 -3.67 -17.70
N ALA A 230 -8.84 -4.35 -18.47
CA ALA A 230 -8.58 -3.96 -19.83
C ALA A 230 -9.88 -4.20 -20.59
N THR A 231 -10.73 -3.18 -20.73
CA THR A 231 -11.97 -3.34 -21.48
C THR A 231 -11.61 -3.51 -22.96
N PRO A 232 -11.75 -4.73 -23.53
CA PRO A 232 -11.60 -4.88 -24.95
C PRO A 232 -12.81 -4.25 -25.61
N PHE A 233 -12.54 -3.57 -26.70
CA PHE A 233 -13.54 -2.90 -27.50
C PHE A 233 -14.63 -3.87 -28.01
N CYS A 234 -15.90 -3.54 -27.78
CA CYS A 234 -17.04 -4.02 -28.58
C CYS A 234 -17.77 -2.82 -29.17
N LEU A 235 -17.87 -2.76 -30.51
CA LEU A 235 -18.71 -1.80 -31.24
C LEU A 235 -20.18 -2.21 -31.20
N THR A 236 -20.65 -2.69 -30.06
CA THR A 236 -22.08 -2.86 -29.86
C THR A 236 -22.68 -1.67 -29.12
N ASP A 237 -21.91 -0.91 -28.31
CA ASP A 237 -22.50 0.03 -27.34
C ASP A 237 -21.78 1.38 -27.12
N PHE A 238 -21.00 1.90 -28.08
CA PHE A 238 -20.41 3.26 -28.03
C PHE A 238 -19.57 3.61 -26.77
N LYS A 239 -18.98 2.62 -26.08
CA LYS A 239 -18.13 2.81 -24.89
C LYS A 239 -16.64 2.74 -25.27
N PHE A 240 -15.89 3.77 -24.93
CA PHE A 240 -14.43 3.86 -25.05
C PHE A 240 -13.80 3.84 -23.66
N ALA A 241 -13.05 2.78 -23.33
CA ALA A 241 -12.26 2.67 -22.09
C ALA A 241 -13.01 3.16 -20.81
N GLY A 242 -14.27 2.75 -20.67
CA GLY A 242 -15.14 3.07 -19.52
C GLY A 242 -15.99 4.34 -19.65
N ILE A 243 -15.79 5.15 -20.69
CA ILE A 243 -16.61 6.34 -20.98
C ILE A 243 -17.43 6.17 -22.25
N SER A 244 -18.56 6.87 -22.34
CA SER A 244 -19.43 6.90 -23.52
C SER A 244 -19.75 8.34 -23.88
N HIS A 245 -20.14 8.59 -25.13
CA HIS A 245 -20.72 9.88 -25.50
C HIS A 245 -21.87 10.28 -24.56
N GLY A 246 -22.07 11.58 -24.39
CA GLY A 246 -23.05 12.12 -23.47
C GLY A 246 -22.72 11.96 -21.98
N GLN A 247 -21.59 11.35 -21.59
CA GLN A 247 -21.18 11.32 -20.19
C GLN A 247 -20.80 12.71 -19.67
N THR A 248 -21.03 12.93 -18.37
CA THR A 248 -20.67 14.20 -17.73
C THR A 248 -19.17 14.32 -17.51
N LEU A 249 -18.67 15.55 -17.51
CA LEU A 249 -17.27 15.86 -17.20
C LEU A 249 -16.79 15.14 -15.92
N ASP A 250 -17.55 15.22 -14.83
CA ASP A 250 -17.17 14.58 -13.55
C ASP A 250 -16.99 13.07 -13.67
N LYS A 251 -17.81 12.39 -14.47
CA LYS A 251 -17.66 10.94 -14.70
C LYS A 251 -16.39 10.62 -15.46
N VAL A 252 -16.04 11.44 -16.45
CA VAL A 252 -14.81 11.25 -17.23
C VAL A 252 -13.57 11.55 -16.38
N ILE A 253 -13.58 12.65 -15.60
CA ILE A 253 -12.51 12.97 -14.65
C ILE A 253 -12.37 11.86 -13.59
N LYS A 254 -13.47 11.24 -13.16
CA LYS A 254 -13.41 10.06 -12.28
C LYS A 254 -12.68 8.87 -12.93
N VAL A 255 -12.85 8.67 -14.24
CA VAL A 255 -12.23 7.53 -14.97
C VAL A 255 -10.76 7.80 -15.30
N TYR A 256 -10.42 9.00 -15.77
CA TYR A 256 -9.09 9.32 -16.31
C TYR A 256 -8.24 10.23 -15.42
N GLY A 257 -8.78 10.73 -14.32
CA GLY A 257 -8.12 11.72 -13.48
C GLY A 257 -8.10 13.11 -14.12
N ASN A 258 -7.22 13.98 -13.60
CA ASN A 258 -7.06 15.34 -14.12
C ASN A 258 -6.27 15.34 -15.44
N PRO A 259 -6.69 16.13 -16.43
CA PRO A 259 -5.99 16.24 -17.70
C PRO A 259 -4.67 17.01 -17.54
N MET A 260 -3.75 16.80 -18.49
CA MET A 260 -2.49 17.55 -18.57
C MET A 260 -2.73 19.02 -18.96
N ASN A 261 -3.77 19.26 -19.75
CA ASN A 261 -4.16 20.60 -20.20
C ASN A 261 -5.68 20.71 -20.34
N ARG A 262 -6.21 21.91 -20.14
CA ARG A 262 -7.64 22.24 -20.19
C ARG A 262 -7.83 23.54 -20.96
N ARG A 263 -8.57 23.50 -22.06
CA ARG A 263 -8.93 24.68 -22.87
C ARG A 263 -10.44 24.77 -23.01
N GLU A 264 -11.00 25.93 -22.71
CA GLU A 264 -12.42 26.22 -22.85
C GLU A 264 -12.61 27.35 -23.85
N GLU A 265 -13.52 27.17 -24.79
CA GLU A 265 -13.80 28.10 -25.88
C GLU A 265 -15.32 28.23 -26.06
N TYR A 266 -15.79 29.43 -26.41
CA TYR A 266 -17.18 29.66 -26.75
C TYR A 266 -17.32 29.79 -28.26
N ASP A 267 -18.15 28.93 -28.84
CA ASP A 267 -18.52 28.98 -30.23
C ASP A 267 -19.80 29.81 -30.37
N ALA A 268 -19.66 31.00 -30.96
CA ALA A 268 -20.76 31.94 -31.16
C ALA A 268 -21.70 31.54 -32.30
N GLU A 269 -21.26 30.72 -33.25
CA GLU A 269 -22.09 30.25 -34.37
C GLU A 269 -23.10 29.21 -33.88
N TYR A 270 -22.67 28.33 -32.98
CA TYR A 270 -23.49 27.25 -32.41
C TYR A 270 -23.99 27.52 -30.98
N GLU A 271 -23.74 28.73 -30.47
CA GLU A 271 -24.06 29.17 -29.10
C GLU A 271 -23.67 28.15 -28.01
N MET A 272 -22.48 27.56 -28.11
CA MET A 272 -22.06 26.47 -27.24
C MET A 272 -20.66 26.67 -26.67
N HIS A 273 -20.43 26.13 -25.49
CA HIS A 273 -19.09 26.03 -24.92
C HIS A 273 -18.46 24.68 -25.27
N LEU A 274 -17.25 24.75 -25.81
CA LEU A 274 -16.37 23.62 -26.05
C LEU A 274 -15.31 23.55 -24.95
N LEU A 275 -15.13 22.37 -24.39
CA LEU A 275 -14.10 22.11 -23.39
C LEU A 275 -13.23 20.94 -23.85
N ASP A 276 -11.99 21.26 -24.18
CA ASP A 276 -10.97 20.31 -24.58
C ASP A 276 -10.10 19.93 -23.38
N LEU A 277 -9.95 18.62 -23.17
CA LEU A 277 -9.09 18.02 -22.16
C LEU A 277 -8.01 17.17 -22.84
N GLU A 278 -6.75 17.50 -22.61
CA GLU A 278 -5.62 16.75 -23.18
C GLU A 278 -5.06 15.74 -22.18
N TYR A 279 -4.88 14.51 -22.65
CA TYR A 279 -4.29 13.38 -21.94
C TYR A 279 -3.12 12.82 -22.75
N ASP A 280 -2.33 11.95 -22.14
CA ASP A 280 -1.20 11.27 -22.79
C ASP A 280 -1.61 10.43 -24.01
N PHE A 281 -2.87 9.99 -24.05
CA PHE A 281 -3.42 9.20 -25.14
C PHE A 281 -4.03 10.02 -26.28
N GLY A 282 -4.30 11.30 -26.05
CA GLY A 282 -5.00 12.17 -27.01
C GLY A 282 -5.90 13.19 -26.31
N LYS A 283 -7.08 13.44 -26.86
CA LYS A 283 -7.96 14.54 -26.46
C LYS A 283 -9.40 14.08 -26.27
N LEU A 284 -10.05 14.58 -25.22
CA LEU A 284 -11.49 14.45 -24.99
C LEU A 284 -12.12 15.83 -25.08
N SER A 285 -13.16 15.97 -25.91
CA SER A 285 -13.86 17.24 -26.09
C SER A 285 -15.29 17.13 -25.56
N PHE A 286 -15.70 18.15 -24.81
CA PHE A 286 -17.04 18.26 -24.23
C PHE A 286 -17.78 19.46 -24.80
N VAL A 287 -19.09 19.34 -24.87
CA VAL A 287 -19.99 20.42 -25.29
C VAL A 287 -20.95 20.79 -24.17
N LYS A 288 -21.37 22.06 -24.14
CA LYS A 288 -22.43 22.58 -23.28
C LYS A 288 -23.17 23.71 -24.01
N PHE A 289 -24.47 23.53 -24.28
CA PHE A 289 -25.31 24.49 -25.02
C PHE A 289 -25.91 25.61 -24.17
N LYS A 290 -26.04 25.40 -22.85
CA LYS A 290 -26.64 26.39 -21.95
C LYS A 290 -25.82 26.50 -20.68
N ASN A 291 -25.69 27.71 -20.13
CA ASN A 291 -24.88 27.98 -18.94
C ASN A 291 -25.23 27.12 -17.71
N ASN A 292 -26.46 26.62 -17.61
CA ASN A 292 -26.91 25.76 -16.50
C ASN A 292 -26.92 24.24 -16.82
N GLN A 293 -26.44 23.82 -17.99
CA GLN A 293 -26.31 22.40 -18.33
C GLN A 293 -24.89 21.88 -18.03
N PRO A 294 -24.75 20.60 -17.65
CA PRO A 294 -23.43 20.00 -17.47
C PRO A 294 -22.74 19.79 -18.83
N TYR A 295 -21.41 19.87 -18.83
CA TYR A 295 -20.59 19.43 -19.97
C TYR A 295 -20.86 17.97 -20.30
N ARG A 296 -21.02 17.67 -21.59
CA ARG A 296 -21.28 16.33 -22.12
C ARG A 296 -20.17 15.95 -23.10
N LEU A 297 -19.60 14.76 -22.91
CA LEU A 297 -18.56 14.24 -23.79
C LEU A 297 -19.11 14.10 -25.20
N TYR A 298 -18.45 14.75 -26.16
CA TYR A 298 -18.90 14.88 -27.54
C TYR A 298 -17.91 14.31 -28.56
N THR A 299 -16.61 14.35 -28.25
CA THR A 299 -15.58 13.78 -29.13
C THR A 299 -14.50 13.08 -28.32
N ILE A 300 -14.02 11.96 -28.85
CA ILE A 300 -12.85 11.22 -28.35
C ILE A 300 -11.84 11.15 -29.47
N GLU A 301 -10.63 11.67 -29.25
CA GLU A 301 -9.55 11.67 -30.22
C GLU A 301 -8.32 10.95 -29.65
N LEU A 302 -7.83 9.94 -30.37
CA LEU A 302 -6.64 9.18 -30.05
C LEU A 302 -5.53 9.55 -31.02
N THR A 303 -4.41 9.99 -30.47
CA THR A 303 -3.19 10.38 -31.23
C THR A 303 -1.97 9.59 -30.79
N SER A 304 -2.12 8.71 -29.80
CA SER A 304 -1.08 7.85 -29.25
C SER A 304 -1.45 6.38 -29.37
N SER A 305 -0.43 5.52 -29.51
CA SER A 305 -0.59 4.07 -29.51
C SER A 305 -0.78 3.48 -28.11
N ALA A 306 -0.78 4.31 -27.06
CA ALA A 306 -0.92 3.88 -25.66
C ALA A 306 -2.31 3.32 -25.33
N LYS A 307 -3.33 3.67 -26.13
CA LYS A 307 -4.70 3.18 -25.99
C LYS A 307 -5.18 2.57 -27.31
N PHE A 308 -6.07 1.59 -27.19
CA PHE A 308 -6.74 0.98 -28.32
C PHE A 308 -8.07 1.70 -28.56
N GLY A 309 -8.30 2.08 -29.80
CA GLY A 309 -9.61 2.40 -30.33
C GLY A 309 -10.37 1.15 -30.82
N PRO A 310 -11.38 1.36 -31.66
CA PRO A 310 -12.27 0.36 -32.20
C PRO A 310 -11.71 -0.87 -32.85
N ARG A 311 -12.41 -1.98 -32.63
CA ARG A 311 -12.12 -3.35 -33.03
C ARG A 311 -10.63 -3.63 -32.79
N ASN A 312 -10.13 -3.18 -31.64
CA ASN A 312 -8.73 -3.29 -31.23
C ASN A 312 -7.74 -2.65 -32.21
N ILE A 313 -8.10 -1.50 -32.79
CA ILE A 313 -7.23 -0.69 -33.65
C ILE A 313 -6.56 0.39 -32.82
N LYS A 314 -5.28 0.62 -33.02
CA LYS A 314 -4.53 1.71 -32.38
C LYS A 314 -3.88 2.63 -33.41
N VAL A 315 -3.48 3.82 -32.96
CA VAL A 315 -2.59 4.69 -33.72
C VAL A 315 -1.31 3.91 -34.05
N GLY A 316 -0.89 3.98 -35.31
CA GLY A 316 0.24 3.24 -35.87
C GLY A 316 -0.12 1.92 -36.55
N ASP A 317 -1.35 1.44 -36.44
CA ASP A 317 -1.79 0.27 -37.22
C ASP A 317 -1.87 0.58 -38.72
N SER A 318 -1.89 -0.46 -39.56
CA SER A 318 -2.05 -0.34 -41.01
C SER A 318 -3.49 0.05 -41.38
N ASP A 319 -3.68 0.88 -42.40
CA ASP A 319 -5.02 1.19 -42.93
C ASP A 319 -5.71 -0.06 -43.53
N GLU A 320 -4.94 -1.01 -44.06
CA GLU A 320 -5.44 -2.33 -44.47
C GLU A 320 -6.14 -3.09 -43.33
N LEU A 321 -5.69 -2.89 -42.08
CA LEU A 321 -6.32 -3.50 -40.91
C LEU A 321 -7.72 -2.94 -40.70
N ILE A 322 -7.92 -1.64 -40.96
CA ILE A 322 -9.24 -1.01 -40.90
C ILE A 322 -10.12 -1.61 -41.99
N LEU A 323 -9.64 -1.63 -43.24
CA LEU A 323 -10.35 -2.20 -44.40
C LEU A 323 -10.82 -3.63 -44.12
N LYS A 324 -9.93 -4.47 -43.58
CA LYS A 324 -10.25 -5.86 -43.24
C LYS A 324 -11.19 -5.99 -42.03
N ARG A 325 -11.10 -5.12 -41.02
CA ARG A 325 -11.91 -5.28 -39.80
C ARG A 325 -13.29 -4.67 -39.91
N PHE A 326 -13.48 -3.66 -40.76
CA PHE A 326 -14.73 -2.91 -40.86
C PHE A 326 -15.48 -3.15 -42.18
N PHE A 327 -14.82 -3.63 -43.23
CA PHE A 327 -15.36 -3.60 -44.61
C PHE A 327 -15.38 -4.96 -45.33
N THR A 328 -15.54 -6.08 -44.59
CA THR A 328 -15.38 -7.46 -45.10
C THR A 328 -16.43 -8.01 -46.08
N GLU A 329 -17.55 -7.33 -46.36
CA GLU A 329 -18.61 -7.88 -47.23
C GLU A 329 -18.55 -7.43 -48.70
N ASN A 330 -17.56 -6.63 -49.14
CA ASN A 330 -17.40 -6.29 -50.56
C ASN A 330 -15.91 -6.29 -50.99
N PRO A 331 -15.42 -7.33 -51.70
CA PRO A 331 -14.00 -7.66 -51.76
C PRO A 331 -13.18 -6.84 -52.78
N ASN A 332 -13.66 -5.70 -53.27
CA ASN A 332 -12.97 -4.95 -54.30
C ASN A 332 -12.83 -3.45 -53.98
N PRO A 333 -11.94 -3.06 -53.03
CA PRO A 333 -11.56 -1.67 -52.87
C PRO A 333 -10.60 -1.31 -54.01
N THR A 334 -11.14 -0.91 -55.16
CA THR A 334 -10.33 -0.15 -56.12
C THR A 334 -9.76 1.07 -55.40
N ARG A 335 -8.47 1.36 -55.56
CA ARG A 335 -7.79 2.51 -54.94
C ARG A 335 -8.39 3.88 -55.32
N ASP A 336 -9.37 3.90 -56.21
CA ASP A 336 -10.28 5.01 -56.46
C ASP A 336 -11.56 4.85 -55.63
N CYS A 337 -11.56 5.37 -54.41
CA CYS A 337 -12.75 5.51 -53.57
C CYS A 337 -13.41 6.88 -53.79
N LYS A 338 -13.81 7.19 -55.04
CA LYS A 338 -14.68 8.34 -55.31
C LYS A 338 -16.13 7.85 -55.27
N LEU A 339 -16.87 8.35 -54.29
CA LEU A 339 -18.31 8.19 -54.07
C LEU A 339 -18.79 6.74 -53.86
N TYR A 340 -18.98 6.36 -52.59
CA TYR A 340 -19.99 5.36 -52.26
C TYR A 340 -21.24 6.10 -51.75
N GLU A 341 -22.30 6.05 -52.55
CA GLU A 341 -23.65 6.46 -52.15
C GLU A 341 -24.14 5.65 -50.95
N PHE A 342 -24.94 6.30 -50.11
CA PHE A 342 -25.72 5.68 -49.03
C PHE A 342 -26.28 4.33 -49.50
N ASN A 343 -25.75 3.23 -48.96
CA ASN A 343 -26.43 1.96 -49.12
C ASN A 343 -27.62 1.90 -48.14
N GLU A 344 -28.64 1.10 -48.47
CA GLU A 344 -29.84 0.86 -47.65
C GLU A 344 -29.54 0.30 -46.23
N ARG A 345 -28.26 0.13 -45.88
CA ARG A 345 -27.78 -0.41 -44.60
C ARG A 345 -27.05 0.59 -43.72
N ASN A 346 -27.08 1.89 -44.04
CA ASN A 346 -26.59 2.98 -43.18
C ASN A 346 -25.05 3.12 -43.01
N TYR A 347 -24.27 2.79 -44.04
CA TYR A 347 -22.81 3.00 -44.04
C TYR A 347 -22.40 3.95 -45.17
N ALA A 348 -21.43 4.84 -44.92
CA ALA A 348 -20.82 5.67 -45.96
C ALA A 348 -19.29 5.72 -45.81
N ASP A 349 -18.61 5.62 -46.96
CA ASP A 349 -17.16 5.50 -47.07
C ASP A 349 -16.60 6.72 -47.82
N TYR A 350 -15.65 7.43 -47.20
CA TYR A 350 -14.94 8.52 -47.87
C TYR A 350 -13.44 8.44 -47.60
N ARG A 351 -12.64 8.29 -48.68
CA ARG A 351 -11.19 8.49 -48.66
C ARG A 351 -10.87 9.73 -49.47
N THR A 352 -10.33 10.76 -48.83
CA THR A 352 -9.89 11.95 -49.58
C THR A 352 -8.42 11.77 -49.99
N GLN A 353 -8.14 11.80 -51.29
CA GLN A 353 -6.76 11.73 -51.80
C GLN A 353 -5.93 12.96 -51.38
N GLU A 354 -6.58 14.10 -51.15
CA GLU A 354 -5.93 15.37 -50.78
C GLU A 354 -5.43 15.41 -49.34
N THR A 355 -6.12 14.73 -48.40
CA THR A 355 -5.77 14.81 -46.96
C THR A 355 -5.28 13.49 -46.37
N GLY A 356 -5.35 12.38 -47.12
CA GLY A 356 -5.03 11.04 -46.63
C GLY A 356 -6.04 10.49 -45.60
N LYS A 357 -7.07 11.25 -45.25
CA LYS A 357 -8.09 10.86 -44.27
C LYS A 357 -9.01 9.77 -44.80
N LEU A 358 -9.27 8.76 -43.98
CA LEU A 358 -10.24 7.70 -44.18
C LEU A 358 -11.39 7.88 -43.17
N GLU A 359 -12.58 8.21 -43.66
CA GLU A 359 -13.75 8.41 -42.82
C GLU A 359 -14.70 7.24 -42.93
N TYR A 360 -15.14 6.72 -41.78
CA TYR A 360 -16.13 5.66 -41.67
C TYR A 360 -17.35 6.19 -40.93
N TYR A 361 -18.47 6.28 -41.65
CA TYR A 361 -19.73 6.71 -41.07
C TYR A 361 -20.58 5.49 -40.74
N HIS A 362 -21.08 5.45 -39.50
CA HIS A 362 -22.05 4.46 -39.09
C HIS A 362 -23.32 5.18 -38.65
N TYR A 363 -24.35 5.07 -39.47
CA TYR A 363 -25.64 5.67 -39.17
C TYR A 363 -26.50 4.61 -38.46
N VAL A 364 -26.90 4.88 -37.21
CA VAL A 364 -27.87 4.05 -36.51
C VAL A 364 -29.11 4.92 -36.38
N PHE A 365 -30.27 4.42 -36.82
CA PHE A 365 -31.53 5.14 -36.67
C PHE A 365 -31.64 5.65 -35.21
N ASP A 366 -31.84 6.95 -35.06
CA ASP A 366 -31.90 7.78 -33.83
C ASP A 366 -30.60 8.36 -33.25
N TRP A 367 -29.40 7.95 -33.70
CA TRP A 367 -28.15 8.58 -33.25
C TRP A 367 -27.08 8.63 -34.35
N ASN A 368 -26.59 9.82 -34.65
CA ASN A 368 -25.55 10.03 -35.62
C ASN A 368 -24.17 9.93 -34.95
N TYR A 369 -23.35 8.95 -35.33
CA TYR A 369 -21.95 8.91 -34.93
C TYR A 369 -21.03 8.79 -36.15
N ALA A 370 -19.89 9.47 -36.10
CA ALA A 370 -18.83 9.35 -37.08
C ALA A 370 -17.57 8.79 -36.40
N LEU A 371 -17.00 7.75 -37.00
CA LEU A 371 -15.70 7.21 -36.63
C LEU A 371 -14.73 7.50 -37.76
N THR A 372 -13.78 8.38 -37.53
CA THR A 372 -12.83 8.81 -38.55
C THR A 372 -11.43 8.35 -38.20
N PHE A 373 -10.69 7.93 -39.24
CA PHE A 373 -9.30 7.53 -39.16
C PHE A 373 -8.47 8.46 -40.03
N GLU A 374 -7.54 9.20 -39.45
CA GLU A 374 -6.56 9.94 -40.24
C GLU A 374 -5.42 9.00 -40.59
N VAL A 375 -5.14 8.82 -41.89
CA VAL A 375 -4.11 7.90 -42.38
C VAL A 375 -3.04 8.69 -43.09
N GLU A 376 -1.79 8.39 -42.76
CA GLU A 376 -0.62 8.96 -43.43
C GLU A 376 0.39 7.83 -43.67
N ASN A 377 0.91 7.72 -44.89
CA ASN A 377 1.83 6.64 -45.28
C ASN A 377 1.31 5.23 -44.96
N ASN A 378 0.01 4.99 -45.21
CA ASN A 378 -0.71 3.74 -44.93
C ASN A 378 -0.74 3.34 -43.44
N ARG A 379 -0.50 4.30 -42.54
CA ARG A 379 -0.55 4.11 -41.09
C ARG A 379 -1.52 5.08 -40.45
N ILE A 380 -2.26 4.58 -39.47
CA ILE A 380 -3.20 5.39 -38.69
C ILE A 380 -2.41 6.39 -37.86
N LYS A 381 -2.73 7.67 -38.00
CA LYS A 381 -2.16 8.77 -37.21
C LYS A 381 -3.11 9.24 -36.13
N LYS A 382 -4.41 9.16 -36.40
CA LYS A 382 -5.44 9.64 -35.49
C LYS A 382 -6.68 8.80 -35.63
N ILE A 383 -7.34 8.55 -34.52
CA ILE A 383 -8.67 7.93 -34.49
C ILE A 383 -9.58 8.90 -33.78
N ARG A 384 -10.68 9.31 -34.41
CA ARG A 384 -11.64 10.24 -33.82
C ARG A 384 -13.05 9.65 -33.84
N PHE A 385 -13.68 9.69 -32.68
CA PHE A 385 -15.09 9.39 -32.46
C PHE A 385 -15.81 10.70 -32.26
N LEU A 386 -16.86 10.89 -33.02
CA LEU A 386 -17.70 12.07 -32.99
C LEU A 386 -19.14 11.60 -32.88
N GLU A 387 -19.87 12.06 -31.88
CA GLU A 387 -21.32 12.13 -31.96
C GLU A 387 -21.66 13.30 -32.88
N MET A 388 -22.55 13.18 -33.86
CA MET A 388 -22.99 14.34 -34.65
C MET A 388 -24.22 14.89 -33.94
N ILE A 389 -24.10 16.07 -33.32
CA ILE A 389 -25.26 16.81 -32.83
C ILE A 389 -26.12 17.14 -34.04
N ILE A 390 -27.38 16.69 -34.06
CA ILE A 390 -28.41 17.17 -35.00
C ILE A 390 -29.14 18.33 -34.34
#